data_AF-A0A3N5GAT1-F1
#
_entry.id   AF-A0A3N5GAT1-F1
#
_cell.length_a   1.000
_cell.length_b   1.000
_cell.length_c   1.000
_cell.angle_alpha   90.00
_cell.angle_beta   90.00
_cell.angle_gamma   90.00
#
_symmetry.space_group_name_H-M   'P 1'
#
loop_
_entity.id
_entity.type
_entity.pdbx_description
1 polymer ?
#
loop_
_entity_poly.entity_id
_entity_poly.type
_entity_poly.pdbx_seq_one_letter_code
_entity_poly.pdbx_strand_id
1 'polypeptide(L)'
;MPNHYEDHWVAEYWNSSEKRWILVDAQLDAFQCETMKVPFNPLDVPRDQFIVGGLAWQLCRSGQADPEQFGIFDMRGLGFVRGDFLRDVAALNKVELLPWDCWGLILKEQLDDPDDLSMLDRLAELTRGEVPDFETVRGLYESDPRLRVGDAIQSYVNGQMEEIPIAR
;
A
#
# COMPACT_ATOMS: atom_id res chain seq x y z
N MET A 1 -9.00 -13.80 7.29
CA MET A 1 -9.23 -15.25 7.11
C MET A 1 -7.99 -16.01 7.59
N PRO A 2 -8.06 -17.30 7.97
CA PRO A 2 -6.86 -18.04 8.34
C PRO A 2 -5.85 -18.04 7.18
N ASN A 3 -4.59 -17.70 7.45
CA ASN A 3 -3.48 -17.71 6.48
C ASN A 3 -3.71 -16.84 5.23
N HIS A 4 -4.43 -15.72 5.37
CA HIS A 4 -4.68 -14.78 4.28
C HIS A 4 -4.74 -13.34 4.79
N TYR A 5 -4.09 -12.46 4.04
CA TYR A 5 -4.06 -11.01 4.21
C TYR A 5 -4.88 -10.39 3.07
N GLU A 6 -6.10 -9.98 3.40
CA GLU A 6 -7.00 -9.33 2.44
C GLU A 6 -6.50 -7.91 2.17
N ASP A 7 -6.44 -7.53 0.90
CA ASP A 7 -6.16 -6.14 0.50
C ASP A 7 -7.20 -5.19 1.08
N HIS A 8 -6.72 -4.04 1.54
CA HIS A 8 -7.56 -3.09 2.23
C HIS A 8 -6.99 -1.67 2.23
N TRP A 9 -7.87 -0.68 2.13
CA TRP A 9 -7.52 0.74 2.19
C TRP A 9 -7.86 1.36 3.54
N VAL A 10 -6.92 2.12 4.08
CA VAL A 10 -7.04 2.78 5.38
C VAL A 10 -6.61 4.24 5.25
N ALA A 11 -7.14 5.08 6.13
CA ALA A 11 -6.72 6.46 6.28
C ALA A 11 -6.02 6.65 7.61
N GLU A 12 -5.13 7.64 7.67
CA GLU A 12 -4.48 8.04 8.91
C GLU A 12 -4.72 9.51 9.20
N TYR A 13 -4.98 9.83 10.48
CA TYR A 13 -5.03 11.21 10.93
C TYR A 13 -4.26 11.40 12.23
N TRP A 14 -3.69 12.59 12.42
CA TRP A 14 -2.98 12.93 13.65
C TRP A 14 -3.98 13.33 14.74
N ASN A 15 -4.02 12.57 15.83
CA ASN A 15 -4.78 12.93 17.02
C ASN A 15 -3.91 13.78 17.94
N SER A 16 -4.21 15.07 18.03
CA SER A 16 -3.41 16.03 18.81
C SER A 16 -3.48 15.81 20.32
N SER A 17 -4.61 15.29 20.84
CA SER A 17 -4.76 15.00 22.27
C SER A 17 -3.92 13.80 22.71
N GLU A 18 -3.82 12.78 21.87
CA GLU A 18 -3.08 11.55 22.15
C GLU A 18 -1.64 11.58 21.60
N LYS A 19 -1.32 12.57 20.77
CA LYS A 19 -0.01 12.75 20.11
C LYS A 19 0.44 11.50 19.35
N ARG A 20 -0.49 10.90 18.59
CA ARG A 20 -0.24 9.74 17.75
C ARG A 20 -1.08 9.78 16.48
N TRP A 21 -0.64 9.03 15.48
CA TRP A 21 -1.44 8.73 14.30
C TRP A 21 -2.49 7.66 14.61
N ILE A 22 -3.74 7.93 14.24
CA ILE A 22 -4.86 7.00 14.33
C ILE A 22 -5.09 6.40 12.96
N LEU A 23 -5.14 5.07 12.90
CA LEU A 23 -5.47 4.32 11.70
C LEU A 23 -6.99 4.09 11.64
N VAL A 24 -7.59 4.41 10.51
CA VAL A 24 -9.03 4.31 10.28
C VAL A 24 -9.30 3.43 9.08
N ASP A 25 -10.08 2.40 9.30
CA ASP A 25 -10.67 1.56 8.27
C ASP A 25 -12.13 1.98 8.06
N ALA A 26 -12.38 2.72 6.98
CA ALA A 26 -13.72 3.21 6.66
C ALA A 26 -14.59 2.18 5.92
N GLN A 27 -14.02 1.06 5.47
CA GLN A 27 -14.74 0.00 4.79
C GLN A 27 -15.42 -0.94 5.79
N LEU A 28 -14.92 -1.05 7.03
CA LEU A 28 -15.52 -1.85 8.09
C LEU A 28 -16.62 -1.08 8.83
N ASP A 29 -17.86 -1.25 8.38
CA ASP A 29 -19.07 -0.77 9.05
C ASP A 29 -19.56 -1.68 10.19
N ALA A 30 -20.62 -1.27 10.88
CA ALA A 30 -21.21 -2.02 11.99
C ALA A 30 -21.66 -3.44 11.59
N PHE A 31 -22.20 -3.61 10.38
CA PHE A 31 -22.67 -4.89 9.88
C PHE A 31 -21.49 -5.83 9.59
N GLN A 32 -20.43 -5.33 8.96
CA GLN A 32 -19.20 -6.08 8.70
C GLN A 32 -18.49 -6.46 10.00
N CYS A 33 -18.35 -5.54 10.94
CA CYS A 33 -17.77 -5.82 12.26
C CYS A 33 -18.56 -6.91 13.00
N GLU A 34 -19.90 -6.85 13.00
CA GLU A 34 -20.74 -7.86 13.64
C GLU A 34 -20.64 -9.22 12.93
N THR A 35 -20.66 -9.24 11.61
CA THR A 35 -20.67 -10.46 10.80
C THR A 35 -19.32 -11.18 10.87
N MET A 36 -18.22 -10.45 10.68
CA MET A 36 -16.87 -10.98 10.68
C MET A 36 -16.24 -11.10 12.08
N LYS A 37 -16.96 -10.64 13.12
CA LYS A 37 -16.50 -10.63 14.51
C LYS A 37 -15.17 -9.88 14.68
N VAL A 38 -15.07 -8.70 14.06
CA VAL A 38 -13.88 -7.84 14.13
C VAL A 38 -13.64 -7.46 15.60
N PRO A 39 -12.48 -7.78 16.19
CA PRO A 39 -12.24 -7.63 17.64
C PRO A 39 -11.71 -6.25 18.04
N PHE A 40 -11.73 -5.27 17.14
CA PHE A 40 -11.18 -3.93 17.34
C PHE A 40 -12.10 -2.83 16.80
N ASN A 41 -11.81 -1.57 17.17
CA ASN A 41 -12.52 -0.41 16.67
C ASN A 41 -11.99 -0.04 15.27
N PRO A 42 -12.80 -0.04 14.20
CA PRO A 42 -12.34 0.35 12.86
C PRO A 42 -11.95 1.84 12.78
N LEU A 43 -12.36 2.67 13.73
CA LEU A 43 -11.96 4.09 13.80
C LEU A 43 -10.68 4.34 14.63
N ASP A 44 -10.06 3.28 15.16
CA ASP A 44 -8.77 3.29 15.85
C ASP A 44 -8.16 1.88 15.75
N VAL A 45 -7.77 1.51 14.53
CA VAL A 45 -7.26 0.17 14.22
C VAL A 45 -5.90 -0.02 14.89
N PRO A 46 -5.71 -1.08 15.69
CA PRO A 46 -4.42 -1.36 16.29
C PRO A 46 -3.36 -1.67 15.22
N ARG A 47 -2.12 -1.23 15.46
CA ARG A 47 -1.02 -1.33 14.48
C ARG A 47 -0.61 -2.76 14.14
N ASP A 48 -1.01 -3.74 14.95
CA ASP A 48 -0.77 -5.15 14.69
C ASP A 48 -1.93 -5.84 13.93
N GLN A 49 -3.02 -5.12 13.64
CA GLN A 49 -4.16 -5.62 12.87
C GLN A 49 -4.13 -5.21 11.39
N PHE A 50 -3.22 -4.32 10.99
CA PHE A 50 -3.04 -3.88 9.61
C PHE A 50 -1.56 -3.87 9.24
N ILE A 51 -1.22 -4.54 8.13
CA ILE A 51 0.15 -4.60 7.62
C ILE A 51 0.28 -3.57 6.48
N VAL A 52 1.03 -2.49 6.73
CA VAL A 52 1.33 -1.47 5.71
C VAL A 52 2.21 -2.03 4.59
N GLY A 53 2.20 -1.37 3.43
CA GLY A 53 2.79 -1.91 2.20
C GLY A 53 4.30 -2.19 2.32
N GLY A 54 5.04 -1.28 2.95
CA GLY A 54 6.47 -1.49 3.21
C GLY A 54 6.75 -2.71 4.08
N LEU A 55 5.92 -2.96 5.10
CA LEU A 55 6.06 -4.13 5.97
C LEU A 55 5.70 -5.42 5.23
N ALA A 56 4.62 -5.43 4.43
CA ALA A 56 4.22 -6.57 3.62
C ALA A 56 5.33 -6.98 2.64
N TRP A 57 5.94 -5.99 1.97
CA TRP A 57 7.10 -6.20 1.09
C TRP A 57 8.25 -6.87 1.84
N GLN A 58 8.65 -6.35 3.00
CA GLN A 58 9.74 -6.93 3.79
C GLN A 58 9.47 -8.35 4.27
N LEU A 59 8.26 -8.64 4.75
CA LEU A 59 7.87 -9.98 5.19
C LEU A 59 7.98 -10.99 4.04
N CYS A 60 7.50 -10.61 2.86
CA CYS A 60 7.61 -11.43 1.65
C CYS A 60 9.08 -11.64 1.23
N ARG A 61 9.86 -10.55 1.15
CA ARG A 61 11.25 -10.59 0.70
C ARG A 61 12.19 -11.34 1.63
N SER A 62 11.89 -11.37 2.92
CA SER A 62 12.64 -12.13 3.93
C SER A 62 12.16 -13.58 4.11
N GLY A 63 11.11 -14.00 3.39
CA GLY A 63 10.50 -15.33 3.52
C GLY A 63 9.74 -15.55 4.83
N GLN A 64 9.43 -14.48 5.57
CA GLN A 64 8.60 -14.54 6.78
C GLN A 64 7.11 -14.65 6.47
N ALA A 65 6.69 -14.29 5.26
CA ALA A 65 5.34 -14.51 4.76
C ALA A 65 5.38 -14.99 3.30
N ASP A 66 4.39 -15.79 2.92
CA ASP A 66 4.19 -16.24 1.56
C ASP A 66 3.44 -15.14 0.77
N PRO A 67 4.00 -14.60 -0.32
CA PRO A 67 3.33 -13.59 -1.13
C PRO A 67 1.95 -14.04 -1.65
N GLU A 68 1.73 -15.35 -1.85
CA GLU A 68 0.44 -15.89 -2.29
C GLU A 68 -0.67 -15.79 -1.22
N GLN A 69 -0.33 -15.34 -0.01
CA GLN A 69 -1.30 -15.06 1.04
C GLN A 69 -1.79 -13.61 1.03
N PHE A 70 -1.19 -12.71 0.26
CA PHE A 70 -1.56 -11.30 0.15
C PHE A 70 -2.34 -11.04 -1.13
N GLY A 71 -3.54 -10.48 -1.04
CA GLY A 71 -4.34 -10.16 -2.22
C GLY A 71 -5.82 -9.92 -1.97
N ILE A 72 -6.57 -9.85 -3.07
CA ILE A 72 -8.03 -9.79 -3.10
C ILE A 72 -8.54 -10.63 -4.27
N PHE A 73 -9.61 -11.40 -4.04
CA PHE A 73 -10.12 -12.38 -4.99
C PHE A 73 -9.04 -13.37 -5.49
N ASP A 74 -8.78 -13.40 -6.78
CA ASP A 74 -7.73 -14.21 -7.44
C ASP A 74 -6.44 -13.42 -7.70
N MET A 75 -6.42 -12.12 -7.39
CA MET A 75 -5.27 -11.24 -7.54
C MET A 75 -4.41 -11.30 -6.29
N ARG A 76 -3.20 -11.85 -6.41
CA ARG A 76 -2.28 -12.06 -5.28
C ARG A 76 -0.84 -12.18 -5.71
N GLY A 77 0.07 -12.33 -4.75
CA GLY A 77 1.48 -12.58 -5.00
C GLY A 77 2.34 -11.32 -4.91
N LEU A 78 3.64 -11.47 -5.13
CA LEU A 78 4.61 -10.39 -4.89
C LEU A 78 4.38 -9.16 -5.78
N GLY A 79 3.86 -9.36 -7.00
CA GLY A 79 3.49 -8.26 -7.89
C GLY A 79 2.33 -7.43 -7.33
N PHE A 80 1.37 -8.07 -6.67
CA PHE A 80 0.26 -7.41 -6.01
C PHE A 80 0.75 -6.60 -4.80
N VAL A 81 1.55 -7.22 -3.93
CA VAL A 81 2.22 -6.55 -2.79
C VAL A 81 3.03 -5.34 -3.23
N ARG A 82 3.79 -5.44 -4.33
CA ARG A 82 4.53 -4.30 -4.90
C ARG A 82 3.60 -3.18 -5.32
N GLY A 83 2.46 -3.52 -5.93
CA GLY A 83 1.45 -2.55 -6.35
C GLY A 83 0.95 -1.71 -5.18
N ASP A 84 0.47 -2.37 -4.12
CA ASP A 84 -0.09 -1.68 -2.96
C ASP A 84 0.98 -0.92 -2.19
N PHE A 85 2.18 -1.48 -2.09
CA PHE A 85 3.31 -0.77 -1.51
C PHE A 85 3.62 0.54 -2.24
N LEU A 86 3.61 0.55 -3.56
CA LEU A 86 3.85 1.78 -4.33
C LEU A 86 2.71 2.80 -4.22
N ARG A 87 1.46 2.34 -4.08
CA ARG A 87 0.30 3.19 -3.78
C ARG A 87 0.37 3.79 -2.38
N ASP A 88 0.79 3.02 -1.39
CA ASP A 88 1.04 3.47 -0.01
C ASP A 88 2.10 4.60 0.00
N VAL A 89 3.21 4.41 -0.71
CA VAL A 89 4.25 5.45 -0.86
C VAL A 89 3.71 6.70 -1.58
N ALA A 90 2.89 6.55 -2.61
CA ALA A 90 2.24 7.69 -3.27
C ALA A 90 1.29 8.44 -2.33
N ALA A 91 0.51 7.71 -1.52
CA ALA A 91 -0.40 8.28 -0.54
C ALA A 91 0.32 9.07 0.56
N LEU A 92 1.48 8.59 1.04
CA LEU A 92 2.37 9.35 1.93
C LEU A 92 2.77 10.70 1.32
N ASN A 93 2.93 10.76 0.00
CA ASN A 93 3.26 11.96 -0.77
C ASN A 93 2.04 12.77 -1.24
N LYS A 94 0.86 12.52 -0.65
CA LYS A 94 -0.41 13.19 -0.96
C LYS A 94 -0.92 12.97 -2.39
N VAL A 95 -0.52 11.86 -3.00
CA VAL A 95 -1.07 11.40 -4.28
C VAL A 95 -2.01 10.23 -4.00
N GLU A 96 -3.29 10.56 -3.84
CA GLU A 96 -4.36 9.64 -3.45
C GLU A 96 -4.99 9.01 -4.70
N LEU A 97 -4.66 7.74 -4.96
CA LEU A 97 -5.04 7.01 -6.16
C LEU A 97 -6.11 5.96 -5.89
N LEU A 98 -6.81 5.52 -6.94
CA LEU A 98 -7.76 4.42 -6.86
C LEU A 98 -7.04 3.05 -6.82
N PRO A 99 -7.70 1.98 -6.33
CA PRO A 99 -7.09 0.64 -6.20
C PRO A 99 -6.52 0.08 -7.51
N TRP A 100 -7.12 0.45 -8.64
CA TRP A 100 -6.75 -0.06 -9.96
C TRP A 100 -5.82 0.87 -10.74
N ASP A 101 -5.41 1.98 -10.15
CA ASP A 101 -4.48 2.91 -10.76
C ASP A 101 -3.06 2.36 -10.71
N CYS A 102 -2.40 2.38 -11.86
CA CYS A 102 -1.11 1.75 -12.09
C CYS A 102 -0.18 2.71 -12.84
N TRP A 103 1.09 2.73 -12.45
CA TRP A 103 2.15 3.46 -13.13
C TRP A 103 3.50 2.82 -12.82
N GLY A 104 4.55 3.26 -13.52
CA GLY A 104 5.94 2.89 -13.18
C GLY A 104 6.14 1.40 -12.97
N LEU A 105 6.70 1.03 -11.81
CA LEU A 105 6.98 -0.36 -11.48
C LEU A 105 5.74 -1.24 -11.29
N ILE A 106 4.56 -0.67 -11.00
CA ILE A 106 3.32 -1.45 -10.89
C ILE A 106 3.04 -2.18 -12.22
N LEU A 107 3.37 -1.54 -13.35
CA LEU A 107 3.15 -2.07 -14.71
C LEU A 107 4.27 -3.01 -15.20
N LYS A 108 5.40 -3.12 -14.48
CA LYS A 108 6.55 -3.94 -14.92
C LYS A 108 6.30 -5.41 -14.60
N GLU A 109 6.15 -6.27 -15.61
CA GLU A 109 5.94 -7.72 -15.38
C GLU A 109 7.09 -8.39 -14.61
N GLN A 110 8.33 -7.96 -14.86
CA GLN A 110 9.49 -8.48 -14.17
C GLN A 110 9.54 -8.01 -12.70
N LEU A 111 9.73 -8.97 -11.79
CA LEU A 111 9.79 -8.73 -10.34
C LEU A 111 11.18 -8.92 -9.73
N ASP A 112 12.13 -9.51 -10.47
CA ASP A 112 13.43 -9.95 -9.97
C ASP A 112 14.61 -9.06 -10.40
N ASP A 113 14.32 -7.89 -10.95
CA ASP A 113 15.33 -6.90 -11.32
C ASP A 113 16.11 -6.43 -10.08
N PRO A 114 17.43 -6.67 -10.00
CA PRO A 114 18.20 -6.37 -8.79
C PRO A 114 18.20 -4.89 -8.38
N ASP A 115 18.16 -3.97 -9.34
CA ASP A 115 18.19 -2.54 -9.09
C ASP A 115 16.83 -2.04 -8.57
N ASP A 116 15.74 -2.64 -9.04
CA ASP A 116 14.41 -2.39 -8.49
C ASP A 116 14.26 -2.99 -7.10
N LEU A 117 14.70 -4.24 -6.90
CA LEU A 117 14.66 -4.92 -5.60
C LEU A 117 15.45 -4.14 -4.55
N SER A 118 16.68 -3.71 -4.85
CA SER A 118 17.49 -2.94 -3.89
C SER A 118 16.84 -1.60 -3.52
N MET A 119 16.22 -0.92 -4.50
CA MET A 119 15.51 0.33 -4.25
C MET A 119 14.25 0.10 -3.40
N LEU A 120 13.42 -0.91 -3.74
CA LEU A 120 12.21 -1.25 -3.01
C LEU A 120 12.52 -1.73 -1.60
N ASP A 121 13.56 -2.55 -1.40
CA ASP A 121 13.99 -3.02 -0.08
C ASP A 121 14.42 -1.84 0.81
N ARG A 122 15.12 -0.84 0.26
CA ARG A 122 15.45 0.41 0.98
C ARG A 122 14.21 1.22 1.32
N LEU A 123 13.30 1.41 0.37
CA LEU A 123 12.08 2.19 0.57
C LEU A 123 11.16 1.54 1.61
N ALA A 124 11.10 0.20 1.62
CA ALA A 124 10.31 -0.58 2.55
C ALA A 124 10.82 -0.44 3.99
N GLU A 125 12.15 -0.36 4.19
CA GLU A 125 12.72 -0.09 5.52
C GLU A 125 12.31 1.29 6.07
N LEU A 126 12.13 2.28 5.20
CA LEU A 126 11.69 3.61 5.60
C LEU A 126 10.19 3.70 5.89
N THR A 127 9.40 2.73 5.44
CA THR A 127 7.92 2.78 5.41
C THR A 127 7.23 1.56 6.05
N ARG A 128 7.97 0.69 6.73
CA ARG A 128 7.47 -0.52 7.42
C ARG A 128 6.62 -0.25 8.69
N GLY A 129 6.25 1.00 8.96
CA GLY A 129 5.57 1.43 10.17
C GLY A 129 5.37 2.94 10.17
N GLU A 130 5.66 3.60 11.30
CA GLU A 130 5.76 5.06 11.30
C GLU A 130 6.88 5.52 10.37
N VAL A 131 6.71 6.72 9.77
CA VAL A 131 7.63 7.28 8.78
C VAL A 131 8.33 8.53 9.37
N PRO A 132 9.25 8.37 10.36
CA PRO A 132 9.89 9.51 11.01
C PRO A 132 10.87 10.27 10.08
N ASP A 133 11.40 9.60 9.06
CA ASP A 133 12.26 10.20 8.02
C ASP A 133 11.49 10.42 6.71
N PHE A 134 10.35 11.10 6.83
CA PHE A 134 9.48 11.40 5.70
C PHE A 134 10.17 12.18 4.58
N GLU A 135 11.10 13.08 4.93
CA GLU A 135 11.84 13.85 3.92
C GLU A 135 12.69 12.95 3.01
N THR A 136 13.30 11.89 3.54
CA THR A 136 14.01 10.91 2.72
C THR A 136 13.05 10.12 1.83
N VAL A 137 11.90 9.69 2.34
CA VAL A 137 10.87 8.98 1.55
C VAL A 137 10.37 9.87 0.40
N ARG A 138 10.06 11.13 0.71
CA ARG A 138 9.66 12.13 -0.28
C ARG A 138 10.73 12.39 -1.32
N GLY A 139 11.99 12.53 -0.91
CA GLY A 139 13.11 12.71 -1.83
C GLY A 139 13.26 11.53 -2.80
N LEU A 140 13.09 10.29 -2.33
CA LEU A 140 13.08 9.10 -3.20
C LEU A 140 11.91 9.12 -4.17
N TYR A 141 10.70 9.39 -3.68
CA TYR A 141 9.50 9.48 -4.52
C TYR A 141 9.60 10.54 -5.62
N GLU A 142 10.13 11.74 -5.31
CA GLU A 142 10.21 12.84 -6.26
C GLU A 142 11.32 12.67 -7.31
N SER A 143 12.42 12.01 -6.94
CA SER A 143 13.62 11.87 -7.78
C SER A 143 13.68 10.58 -8.59
N ASP A 144 13.02 9.50 -8.16
CA ASP A 144 13.03 8.22 -8.86
C ASP A 144 11.78 8.09 -9.77
N PRO A 145 11.94 8.11 -11.11
CA PRO A 145 10.82 8.00 -12.05
C PRO A 145 10.10 6.65 -11.98
N ARG A 146 10.70 5.64 -11.35
CA ARG A 146 10.05 4.34 -11.09
C ARG A 146 8.92 4.45 -10.06
N LEU A 147 9.02 5.42 -9.14
CA LEU A 147 8.12 5.63 -8.02
C LEU A 147 7.10 6.75 -8.30
N ARG A 148 7.53 7.82 -8.96
CA ARG A 148 6.72 9.02 -9.09
C ARG A 148 5.53 8.83 -10.03
N VAL A 149 4.36 9.26 -9.59
CA VAL A 149 3.18 9.36 -10.45
C VAL A 149 3.43 10.47 -11.48
N GLY A 150 3.19 10.15 -12.75
CA GLY A 150 3.39 11.07 -13.87
C GLY A 150 2.17 11.95 -14.15
N ASP A 151 2.12 12.49 -15.37
CA ASP A 151 0.98 13.28 -15.87
C ASP A 151 -0.18 12.40 -16.34
N ALA A 152 0.04 11.10 -16.43
CA ALA A 152 -0.97 10.10 -16.74
C ALA A 152 -0.65 8.79 -16.01
N ILE A 153 -1.70 8.01 -15.79
CA ILE A 153 -1.67 6.67 -15.21
C ILE A 153 -2.45 5.71 -16.10
N GLN A 154 -2.27 4.41 -15.88
CA GLN A 154 -3.12 3.36 -16.43
C GLN A 154 -4.14 2.97 -15.36
N SER A 155 -5.44 2.98 -15.66
CA SER A 155 -6.50 2.61 -14.72
C SER A 155 -7.50 1.65 -15.34
N TYR A 156 -8.06 0.74 -14.55
CA TYR A 156 -9.14 -0.12 -15.03
C TYR A 156 -10.49 0.59 -14.95
N VAL A 157 -11.06 0.90 -16.11
CA VAL A 157 -12.39 1.49 -16.27
C VAL A 157 -13.27 0.49 -17.00
N ASN A 158 -14.40 0.09 -16.38
CA ASN A 158 -15.33 -0.89 -16.96
C ASN A 158 -14.68 -2.19 -17.47
N GLY A 159 -13.62 -2.66 -16.79
CA GLY A 159 -12.91 -3.88 -17.13
C GLY A 159 -11.88 -3.73 -18.26
N GLN A 160 -11.58 -2.51 -18.70
CA GLN A 160 -10.52 -2.22 -19.66
C GLN A 160 -9.47 -1.30 -19.06
N MET A 161 -8.21 -1.52 -19.41
CA MET A 161 -7.14 -0.61 -19.02
C MET A 161 -7.18 0.63 -19.94
N GLU A 162 -7.31 1.80 -19.34
CA GLU A 162 -7.34 3.09 -20.02
C GLU A 162 -6.25 4.01 -19.48
N GLU A 163 -5.70 4.86 -20.35
CA GLU A 163 -4.80 5.93 -19.92
C GLU A 163 -5.62 7.12 -19.41
N ILE A 164 -5.40 7.50 -18.14
CA ILE A 164 -6.10 8.58 -17.47
C ILE A 164 -5.13 9.73 -17.18
N PRO A 165 -5.35 10.93 -17.73
CA PRO A 165 -4.57 12.12 -17.37
C PRO A 165 -4.82 12.53 -15.92
N ILE A 166 -3.75 12.84 -15.18
CA ILE A 166 -3.81 13.38 -13.82
C ILE A 166 -3.83 14.91 -13.91
N ALA A 167 -4.91 15.55 -13.43
CA ALA A 167 -4.96 16.99 -13.31
C ALA A 167 -4.02 17.46 -12.18
N ARG A 168 -3.10 18.37 -12.50
CA ARG A 168 -2.21 19.03 -11.53
C ARG A 168 -2.85 20.27 -10.94
#